data_AF-A0A3D2GVD5-F1
#
_entry.id   AF-A0A3D2GVD5-F1
#
_cell.length_a   1.000
_cell.length_b   1.000
_cell.length_c   1.000
_cell.angle_alpha   90.00
_cell.angle_beta   90.00
_cell.angle_gamma   90.00
#
_symmetry.space_group_name_H-M   'P 1'
#
loop_
_entity.id
_entity.type
_entity.pdbx_description
1 polymer ?
#
loop_
_entity_poly.entity_id
_entity_poly.type
_entity_poly.pdbx_seq_one_letter_code
_entity_poly.pdbx_strand_id
1 'polypeptide(L)' 'RIRTYNFREGRVTDHRIGLTLYRIQDIIDGDLDEIIDALHAEEIVEKLREMR' A
#
# COMPACT_ATOMS: atom_id res chain seq x y z
N ARG A 1 -0.88 -12.81 -3.81
CA ARG A 1 0.35 -12.18 -3.27
C ARG A 1 -0.02 -10.77 -2.83
N ILE A 2 0.24 -10.38 -1.59
CA ILE A 2 -0.23 -9.09 -1.04
C ILE A 2 0.68 -7.92 -1.47
N ARG A 3 2.00 -8.07 -1.38
CA ARG A 3 2.98 -7.04 -1.79
C ARG A 3 4.11 -7.61 -2.66
N THR A 4 4.70 -6.75 -3.49
CA THR A 4 5.95 -6.98 -4.21
C THR A 4 6.98 -5.93 -3.79
N TYR A 5 8.12 -6.37 -3.26
CA TYR A 5 9.27 -5.51 -2.97
C TYR A 5 10.30 -5.71 -4.10
N ASN A 6 10.59 -4.66 -4.86
CA ASN A 6 11.61 -4.67 -5.91
C ASN A 6 12.75 -3.72 -5.54
N PHE A 7 13.84 -4.30 -5.03
CA PHE A 7 15.05 -3.57 -4.65
C PHE A 7 15.83 -2.99 -5.83
N ARG A 8 15.78 -3.62 -7.02
CA ARG A 8 16.49 -3.11 -8.21
C ARG A 8 15.85 -1.83 -8.72
N GLU A 9 14.53 -1.76 -8.69
CA GLU A 9 13.75 -0.59 -9.14
C GLU A 9 13.38 0.36 -7.99
N GLY A 10 13.83 0.08 -6.78
CA GLY A 10 13.58 0.95 -5.62
C GLY A 10 12.11 1.01 -5.18
N ARG A 11 11.25 0.05 -5.55
CA ARG A 11 9.79 0.17 -5.37
C ARG A 11 9.15 -0.94 -4.56
N VAL A 12 8.01 -0.59 -3.96
CA VAL A 12 7.08 -1.51 -3.30
C VAL A 12 5.71 -1.35 -3.95
N THR A 13 5.10 -2.46 -4.34
CA THR A 13 3.73 -2.49 -4.87
C THR A 13 2.84 -3.28 -3.92
N ASP A 14 1.77 -2.67 -3.42
CA ASP A 14 0.69 -3.33 -2.69
C ASP A 14 -0.46 -3.68 -3.65
N HIS A 15 -0.68 -4.97 -3.85
CA HIS A 15 -1.65 -5.50 -4.81
C HIS A 15 -3.08 -5.48 -4.29
N ARG A 16 -3.31 -5.24 -2.99
CA ARG A 16 -4.67 -5.14 -2.45
C ARG A 16 -5.41 -3.93 -3.01
N ILE A 17 -4.68 -2.84 -3.21
CA ILE A 17 -5.22 -1.53 -3.59
C ILE A 17 -4.54 -0.96 -4.85
N GLY A 18 -3.61 -1.71 -5.47
CA GLY A 18 -2.89 -1.25 -6.65
C GLY A 18 -1.88 -0.12 -6.39
N LEU A 19 -1.47 0.10 -5.14
CA LEU A 19 -0.55 1.16 -4.75
C LEU A 19 0.89 0.78 -5.13
N THR A 20 1.65 1.70 -5.72
CA THR A 20 3.09 1.53 -5.97
C THR A 20 3.86 2.74 -5.46
N LEU A 21 4.82 2.50 -4.57
CA LEU A 21 5.69 3.50 -3.96
C LEU A 21 7.15 3.27 -4.36
N TYR A 22 7.87 4.32 -4.78
CA TYR A 22 9.28 4.26 -5.19
C TYR A 22 10.24 4.66 -4.06
N ARG A 23 10.01 4.10 -2.87
CA ARG A 23 10.74 4.41 -1.65
C ARG A 23 10.94 3.18 -0.78
N ILE A 24 11.43 2.10 -1.38
CA ILE A 24 11.59 0.82 -0.69
C ILE A 24 12.53 0.90 0.53
N GLN A 25 13.53 1.77 0.51
CA GLN A 25 14.43 1.99 1.66
C GLN A 25 13.67 2.50 2.87
N ASP A 26 12.97 3.64 2.75
CA ASP A 26 12.14 4.22 3.81
C ASP A 26 11.14 3.19 4.37
N ILE A 27 10.47 2.46 3.48
CA ILE A 27 9.46 1.44 3.83
C ILE A 27 10.06 0.29 4.65
N ILE A 28 11.28 -0.13 4.32
CA ILE A 28 11.96 -1.21 5.04
C ILE A 28 12.52 -0.71 6.37
N ASP A 29 12.92 0.55 6.43
CA ASP A 29 13.40 1.21 7.64
C ASP A 29 12.24 1.54 8.62
N GLY A 30 10.99 1.35 8.20
CA GLY A 30 9.80 1.36 9.04
C GLY A 30 8.76 2.44 8.72
N ASP A 31 9.01 3.27 7.70
CA ASP A 31 8.08 4.29 7.22
C ASP A 31 6.90 3.65 6.45
N LEU A 32 5.92 3.15 7.21
CA LEU A 32 4.77 2.42 6.70
C LEU A 32 3.47 3.21 6.72
N ASP A 33 3.48 4.43 7.26
CA ASP A 33 2.27 5.24 7.49
C ASP A 33 1.48 5.44 6.20
N GLU A 34 2.17 5.80 5.10
CA GLU A 34 1.56 5.99 3.78
C GLU A 34 0.84 4.73 3.26
N ILE A 35 1.40 3.54 3.52
CA ILE A 35 0.79 2.27 3.10
C ILE A 35 -0.43 1.95 3.96
N ILE A 36 -0.34 2.18 5.28
CA ILE A 36 -1.41 1.88 6.22
C ILE A 36 -2.62 2.79 5.96
N ASP A 37 -2.38 4.09 5.79
CA ASP A 37 -3.43 5.07 5.54
C ASP A 37 -4.16 4.79 4.23
N ALA A 38 -3.42 4.45 3.17
CA ALA A 38 -4.01 4.07 1.89
C ALA A 38 -4.90 2.82 2.00
N LEU A 39 -4.50 1.83 2.79
CA LEU A 39 -5.30 0.62 3.01
C LEU A 39 -6.57 0.90 3.81
N HIS A 40 -6.47 1.70 4.87
CA HIS A 40 -7.64 2.10 5.65
C HIS A 40 -8.64 2.92 4.83
N ALA A 41 -8.15 3.85 3.99
CA ALA A 41 -9.00 4.64 3.11
C ALA A 41 -9.80 3.76 2.16
N GLU A 42 -9.15 2.79 1.51
CA GLU A 42 -9.82 1.83 0.63
C GLU A 42 -10.82 0.94 1.38
N GLU A 43 -10.50 0.51 2.60
CA GLU A 43 -11.43 -0.26 3.43
C GLU A 43 -12.69 0.55 3.79
N ILE A 44 -12.54 1.82 4.13
CA ILE A 44 -13.68 2.71 4.41
C ILE A 44 -14.54 2.89 3.16
N VAL A 45 -13.91 3.12 2.01
CA VAL A 45 -14.61 3.27 0.72
C VAL A 45 -15.41 2.01 0.40
N GLU A 46 -14.83 0.82 0.60
CA GLU A 46 -15.52 -0.43 0.32
C GLU A 46 -16.69 -0.67 1.28
N LYS A 47 -16.51 -0.42 2.59
CA LYS A 47 -17.61 -0.49 3.56
C LYS A 47 -18.76 0.47 3.22
N LEU A 48 -18.45 1.69 2.79
CA LEU A 48 -19.47 2.65 2.36
C LEU A 48 -20.23 2.19 1.10
N ARG A 49 -19.58 1.45 0.20
CA ARG A 49 -20.24 0.85 -0.97
C ARG A 49 -21.17 -0.29 -0.57
N GLU A 50 -20.74 -1.15 0.36
CA GLU A 50 -21.56 -2.27 0.84
C GLU A 50 -22.80 -1.81 1.63
N MET A 51 -22.74 -0.63 2.27
CA MET A 51 -23.88 -0.03 2.97
C MET A 51 -24.95 0.58 2.05
N ARG A 52 -24.70 0.64 0.73
CA ARG A 52 -25.58 1.26 -0.26
C ARG A 52 -26.43 0.22 -1.00
#